data_AF-A0A261UMX3-F1
#
_entry.id   AF-A0A261UMX3-F1
#
_cell.length_a   1.000
_cell.length_b   1.000
_cell.length_c   1.000
_cell.angle_alpha   90.00
_cell.angle_beta   90.00
_cell.angle_gamma   90.00
#
_symmetry.space_group_name_H-M   'P 1'
#
loop_
_entity.id
_entity.type
_entity.pdbx_description
1 polymer ?
#
loop_
_entity_poly.entity_id
_entity_poly.type
_entity_poly.pdbx_seq_one_letter_code
_entity_poly.pdbx_strand_id
1 'polypeptide(L)'
;MPAMTNPPFQWNPDENQTYTESDGSQQLTGVFNKTCGKSFTMQALNQQLSLLVSSNGTNVWGGTCNSWTSIALDEGTLTFGAPAPETAYGRLSLVGTDITLQQAARFNANLWVYDSSAFLHPNQMNLKAGSAVEIYCAESYAAAGFINIDSARMEVKSPVMKVESCKVSLSSDAMSPGASVFMECIPQTVQSDFPLVRMTDATIQCANASTMQIRMQTAQPLVFLDSTVSVRDSAAVEIYADNLAFPAADPTRFEIAGPGACTIKFYGATPGTQALDFIKNIYSPGLFRFARKTVPENRGSLLIAKCGNAFQYANMLKQQLLYVDDQEADASMFNQLYEPNGDLIIMLK
;
A
#
# COMPACT_ATOMS: atom_id res chain seq x y z
N MET A 1 9.13 45.70 -23.51
CA MET A 1 10.32 44.94 -23.09
C MET A 1 10.05 43.48 -23.40
N PRO A 2 10.91 42.77 -24.16
CA PRO A 2 10.73 41.34 -24.35
C PRO A 2 10.84 40.64 -22.99
N ALA A 3 9.92 39.73 -22.69
CA ALA A 3 10.01 38.91 -21.49
C ALA A 3 11.28 38.06 -21.58
N MET A 4 12.21 38.23 -20.63
CA MET A 4 13.32 37.31 -20.50
C MET A 4 12.74 35.96 -20.06
N THR A 5 12.73 35.00 -20.97
CA THR A 5 12.39 33.62 -20.64
C THR A 5 13.51 33.06 -19.78
N ASN A 6 13.20 32.64 -18.56
CA ASN A 6 14.16 31.91 -17.72
C ASN A 6 14.67 30.68 -18.50
N PRO A 7 15.96 30.32 -18.38
CA PRO A 7 16.47 29.11 -18.97
C PRO A 7 15.71 27.89 -18.38
N PRO A 8 15.47 26.84 -19.19
CA PRO A 8 14.81 25.64 -18.71
C PRO A 8 15.64 24.95 -17.62
N PHE A 9 14.96 24.29 -16.69
CA PHE A 9 15.58 23.57 -15.59
C PHE A 9 16.48 22.47 -16.15
N GLN A 10 17.74 22.44 -15.70
CA GLN A 10 18.73 21.47 -16.15
C GLN A 10 18.89 20.38 -15.11
N TRP A 11 18.64 19.12 -15.46
CA TRP A 11 18.89 18.00 -14.55
C TRP A 11 20.40 17.78 -14.35
N ASN A 12 20.82 17.60 -13.10
CA ASN A 12 22.21 17.32 -12.73
C ASN A 12 22.26 16.21 -11.65
N PRO A 13 22.76 15.01 -11.98
CA PRO A 13 22.82 13.90 -11.04
C PRO A 13 23.70 14.18 -9.80
N ASP A 14 24.72 15.02 -9.94
CA ASP A 14 25.80 15.20 -8.95
C ASP A 14 25.57 16.36 -7.96
N GLU A 15 24.47 17.10 -8.14
CA GLU A 15 24.14 18.28 -7.34
C GLU A 15 22.87 18.09 -6.53
N ASN A 16 22.77 18.81 -5.42
CA ASN A 16 21.47 19.01 -4.78
C ASN A 16 20.70 20.04 -5.60
N GLN A 17 19.53 19.66 -6.10
CA GLN A 17 18.78 20.51 -7.02
C GLN A 17 17.42 20.88 -6.44
N THR A 18 17.01 22.12 -6.68
CA THR A 18 15.70 22.63 -6.32
C THR A 18 14.99 23.10 -7.58
N TYR A 19 13.78 22.60 -7.80
CA TYR A 19 12.87 23.04 -8.85
C TYR A 19 11.82 23.97 -8.22
N THR A 20 11.63 25.14 -8.80
CA THR A 20 10.85 26.25 -8.25
C THR A 20 9.73 26.69 -9.19
N GLU A 21 8.82 27.54 -8.72
CA GLU A 21 7.80 28.15 -9.58
C GLU A 21 8.39 28.91 -10.78
N SER A 22 9.58 29.49 -10.63
CA SER A 22 10.24 30.28 -11.67
C SER A 22 10.73 29.46 -12.86
N ASP A 23 10.87 28.15 -12.68
CA ASP A 23 11.17 27.21 -13.74
C ASP A 23 9.93 27.00 -14.64
N GLY A 24 8.72 27.05 -14.05
CA GLY A 24 7.47 26.77 -14.74
C GLY A 24 7.37 25.32 -15.20
N SER A 25 6.15 24.85 -15.51
CA SER A 25 5.90 23.45 -15.87
C SER A 25 6.74 23.00 -17.06
N GLN A 26 7.46 21.89 -16.90
CA GLN A 26 8.46 21.40 -17.84
C GLN A 26 8.39 19.89 -18.03
N GLN A 27 8.84 19.45 -19.20
CA GLN A 27 9.07 18.05 -19.52
C GLN A 27 10.52 17.87 -19.95
N LEU A 28 11.24 16.98 -19.25
CA LEU A 28 12.59 16.58 -19.60
C LEU A 28 12.56 15.14 -20.12
N THR A 29 13.43 14.83 -21.09
CA THR A 29 13.61 13.47 -21.60
C THR A 29 15.07 13.04 -21.40
N GLY A 30 15.31 11.87 -20.82
CA GLY A 30 16.66 11.36 -20.63
C GLY A 30 16.80 10.33 -19.51
N VAL A 31 17.99 10.31 -18.90
CA VAL A 31 18.30 9.53 -17.70
C VAL A 31 18.43 10.49 -16.52
N PHE A 32 17.60 10.27 -15.52
CA PHE A 32 17.43 11.10 -14.31
C PHE A 32 17.96 10.36 -13.09
N ASN A 33 19.14 9.76 -13.21
CA ASN A 33 19.83 9.20 -12.06
C ASN A 33 20.15 10.31 -11.06
N LYS A 34 20.23 9.93 -9.78
CA LYS A 34 20.71 10.83 -8.73
C LYS A 34 21.87 10.18 -8.01
N THR A 35 23.00 10.89 -7.96
CA THR A 35 24.20 10.42 -7.27
C THR A 35 23.88 10.25 -5.79
N CYS A 36 24.49 9.23 -5.21
CA CYS A 36 24.36 8.91 -3.80
C CYS A 36 24.57 10.15 -2.90
N GLY A 37 23.72 10.31 -1.88
CA GLY A 37 23.79 11.43 -0.94
C GLY A 37 23.32 12.77 -1.50
N LYS A 38 22.85 12.81 -2.75
CA LYS A 38 22.28 14.02 -3.36
C LYS A 38 20.76 14.06 -3.20
N SER A 39 20.21 15.28 -3.23
CA SER A 39 18.78 15.52 -3.05
C SER A 39 18.14 16.23 -4.25
N PHE A 40 16.84 16.01 -4.40
CA PHE A 40 15.97 16.79 -5.25
C PHE A 40 14.84 17.38 -4.41
N THR A 41 14.62 18.68 -4.52
CA THR A 41 13.53 19.40 -3.85
C THR A 41 12.63 20.06 -4.88
N MET A 42 11.31 20.00 -4.68
CA MET A 42 10.32 20.69 -5.50
C MET A 42 9.50 21.66 -4.66
N GLN A 43 9.57 22.94 -5.01
CA GLN A 43 8.89 24.07 -4.37
C GLN A 43 8.16 24.87 -5.46
N ALA A 44 7.19 24.23 -6.11
CA ALA A 44 6.57 24.79 -7.30
C ALA A 44 5.06 24.53 -7.31
N LEU A 45 4.31 25.33 -6.55
CA LEU A 45 2.85 25.20 -6.46
C LEU A 45 2.20 25.23 -7.84
N ASN A 46 1.29 24.29 -8.08
CA ASN A 46 0.58 24.14 -9.35
C ASN A 46 1.47 23.93 -10.59
N GLN A 47 2.78 23.67 -10.42
CA GLN A 47 3.67 23.31 -11.52
C GLN A 47 3.87 21.81 -11.61
N GLN A 48 4.20 21.34 -12.80
CA GLN A 48 4.54 19.95 -13.07
C GLN A 48 5.95 19.84 -13.67
N LEU A 49 6.78 18.99 -13.07
CA LEU A 49 8.01 18.50 -13.68
C LEU A 49 7.79 17.05 -14.13
N SER A 50 7.83 16.81 -15.44
CA SER A 50 7.73 15.47 -16.04
C SER A 50 9.10 14.98 -16.48
N LEU A 51 9.55 13.86 -15.90
CA LEU A 51 10.80 13.18 -16.21
C LEU A 51 10.49 11.94 -17.05
N LEU A 52 10.64 12.07 -18.38
CA LEU A 52 10.38 11.02 -19.35
C LEU A 52 11.65 10.20 -19.61
N VAL A 53 11.65 8.98 -19.12
CA VAL A 53 12.78 8.06 -19.21
C VAL A 53 13.00 7.65 -20.67
N SER A 54 14.17 7.93 -21.24
CA SER A 54 14.49 7.46 -22.60
C SER A 54 14.38 5.94 -22.70
N SER A 55 13.92 5.39 -23.82
CA SER A 55 13.85 3.94 -24.07
C SER A 55 15.19 3.28 -23.75
N ASN A 56 15.23 2.41 -22.74
CA ASN A 56 16.41 1.72 -22.17
C ASN A 56 17.07 2.39 -20.94
N GLY A 57 16.51 3.48 -20.42
CA GLY A 57 17.01 4.13 -19.21
C GLY A 57 16.59 3.39 -17.94
N THR A 58 17.55 2.93 -17.13
CA THR A 58 17.27 2.66 -15.72
C THR A 58 17.50 3.94 -14.93
N ASN A 59 16.51 4.37 -14.16
CA ASN A 59 16.64 5.50 -13.23
C ASN A 59 16.85 4.96 -11.83
N VAL A 60 18.04 5.19 -11.29
CA VAL A 60 18.42 4.82 -9.94
C VAL A 60 18.62 6.09 -9.13
N TRP A 61 17.90 6.16 -8.03
CA TRP A 61 18.06 7.16 -6.99
C TRP A 61 18.61 6.45 -5.76
N GLY A 62 19.69 7.00 -5.16
CA GLY A 62 20.37 6.41 -4.00
C GLY A 62 21.33 5.29 -4.37
N GLY A 63 20.89 4.25 -5.07
CA GLY A 63 21.72 3.08 -5.36
C GLY A 63 22.23 2.36 -4.10
N THR A 64 23.23 1.49 -4.22
CA THR A 64 23.82 0.75 -3.09
C THR A 64 24.88 1.60 -2.38
N CYS A 65 24.47 2.58 -1.59
CA CYS A 65 25.43 3.42 -0.87
C CYS A 65 25.02 3.72 0.56
N ASN A 66 25.99 4.22 1.34
CA ASN A 66 25.86 4.46 2.78
C ASN A 66 25.33 5.85 3.15
N SER A 67 25.12 6.75 2.18
CA SER A 67 24.51 8.06 2.38
C SER A 67 23.19 8.17 1.64
N TRP A 68 22.17 8.69 2.30
CA TRP A 68 20.81 8.65 1.78
C TRP A 68 20.58 9.72 0.71
N THR A 69 19.96 9.33 -0.40
CA THR A 69 19.41 10.25 -1.39
C THR A 69 18.01 10.65 -0.95
N SER A 70 17.55 11.86 -1.28
CA SER A 70 16.21 12.30 -0.91
C SER A 70 15.43 12.98 -2.02
N ILE A 71 14.11 12.75 -2.00
CA ILE A 71 13.10 13.48 -2.77
C ILE A 71 12.22 14.21 -1.76
N ALA A 72 12.23 15.54 -1.82
CA ALA A 72 11.32 16.37 -1.04
C ALA A 72 10.40 17.14 -2.00
N LEU A 73 9.10 16.88 -1.94
CA LEU A 73 8.10 17.65 -2.68
C LEU A 73 7.33 18.48 -1.66
N ASP A 74 7.67 19.76 -1.56
CA ASP A 74 6.93 20.68 -0.71
C ASP A 74 5.60 21.04 -1.39
N GLU A 75 5.65 21.35 -2.68
CA GLU A 75 4.49 21.68 -3.50
C GLU A 75 4.71 21.28 -4.96
N GLY A 76 3.61 21.08 -5.70
CA GLY A 76 3.64 20.75 -7.13
C GLY A 76 3.54 19.27 -7.44
N THR A 77 3.77 18.90 -8.70
CA THR A 77 3.66 17.52 -9.21
C THR A 77 4.96 17.06 -9.87
N LEU A 78 5.61 16.05 -9.31
CA LEU A 78 6.71 15.32 -9.97
C LEU A 78 6.14 14.07 -10.64
N THR A 79 6.33 13.96 -11.95
CA THR A 79 5.89 12.78 -12.73
C THR A 79 7.09 12.07 -13.33
N PHE A 80 7.27 10.80 -13.00
CA PHE A 80 8.11 9.88 -13.75
C PHE A 80 7.25 9.12 -14.75
N GLY A 81 7.71 9.05 -15.99
CA GLY A 81 7.04 8.24 -16.99
C GLY A 81 7.97 7.77 -18.08
N ALA A 82 7.43 6.97 -18.99
CA ALA A 82 8.09 6.61 -20.22
C ALA A 82 7.42 7.35 -21.40
N PRO A 83 8.17 7.70 -22.47
CA PRO A 83 7.57 8.17 -23.70
C PRO A 83 6.63 7.10 -24.29
N ALA A 84 5.66 7.54 -25.08
CA ALA A 84 4.54 6.77 -25.67
C ALA A 84 4.87 5.31 -26.11
N PRO A 85 3.85 4.43 -26.14
CA PRO A 85 3.81 3.17 -25.38
C PRO A 85 4.53 1.94 -25.99
N GLU A 86 5.31 2.07 -27.06
CA GLU A 86 5.65 0.87 -27.86
C GLU A 86 7.08 0.35 -27.71
N THR A 87 8.04 1.11 -27.17
CA THR A 87 9.47 0.68 -27.16
C THR A 87 10.26 1.08 -25.91
N ALA A 88 9.63 1.67 -24.89
CA ALA A 88 10.35 2.28 -23.79
C ALA A 88 10.40 1.43 -22.52
N TYR A 89 11.55 0.79 -22.25
CA TYR A 89 11.83 0.21 -20.94
C TYR A 89 12.02 1.31 -19.90
N GLY A 90 11.18 1.31 -18.86
CA GLY A 90 11.26 2.24 -17.74
C GLY A 90 11.41 1.49 -16.43
N ARG A 91 12.57 1.60 -15.79
CA ARG A 91 12.78 1.11 -14.42
C ARG A 91 13.01 2.29 -13.50
N LEU A 92 12.18 2.40 -12.46
CA LEU A 92 12.38 3.34 -11.36
C LEU A 92 12.82 2.55 -10.12
N SER A 93 13.98 2.92 -9.59
CA SER A 93 14.55 2.31 -8.39
C SER A 93 14.83 3.40 -7.37
N LEU A 94 14.01 3.47 -6.32
CA LEU A 94 14.15 4.42 -5.19
C LEU A 94 14.70 3.69 -3.95
N VAL A 95 15.79 2.94 -4.12
CA VAL A 95 16.40 2.14 -3.06
C VAL A 95 17.23 3.05 -2.15
N GLY A 96 17.00 2.98 -0.84
CA GLY A 96 17.72 3.82 0.13
C GLY A 96 17.45 5.31 -0.05
N THR A 97 16.28 5.65 -0.61
CA THR A 97 15.84 7.02 -0.84
C THR A 97 14.82 7.43 0.22
N ASP A 98 15.00 8.59 0.84
CA ASP A 98 13.97 9.20 1.67
C ASP A 98 13.04 10.03 0.80
N ILE A 99 11.73 9.83 0.95
CA ILE A 99 10.71 10.53 0.17
C ILE A 99 9.80 11.26 1.14
N THR A 100 9.67 12.58 0.98
CA THR A 100 8.77 13.39 1.80
C THR A 100 7.87 14.21 0.88
N LEU A 101 6.56 14.07 1.03
CA LEU A 101 5.57 14.88 0.33
C LEU A 101 4.80 15.72 1.35
N GLN A 102 4.87 17.05 1.20
CA GLN A 102 4.10 18.01 1.99
C GLN A 102 2.72 18.27 1.36
N GLN A 103 1.97 19.21 1.93
CA GLN A 103 0.58 19.46 1.59
C GLN A 103 0.37 19.72 0.09
N ALA A 104 -0.60 19.02 -0.50
CA ALA A 104 -0.95 19.10 -1.92
C ALA A 104 0.13 18.65 -2.93
N ALA A 105 1.32 18.23 -2.47
CA ALA A 105 2.35 17.69 -3.35
C ALA A 105 1.92 16.33 -3.94
N ARG A 106 2.31 16.09 -5.19
CA ARG A 106 2.00 14.84 -5.90
C ARG A 106 3.24 14.19 -6.49
N PHE A 107 3.39 12.90 -6.24
CA PHE A 107 4.39 12.05 -6.89
C PHE A 107 3.68 11.01 -7.75
N ASN A 108 3.91 11.07 -9.05
CA ASN A 108 3.32 10.15 -10.01
C ASN A 108 4.44 9.32 -10.65
N ALA A 109 4.31 8.00 -10.66
CA ALA A 109 5.14 7.11 -11.44
C ALA A 109 4.25 6.32 -12.40
N ASN A 110 4.20 6.76 -13.65
CA ASN A 110 3.44 6.12 -14.73
C ASN A 110 4.39 5.33 -15.63
N LEU A 111 4.64 4.08 -15.24
CA LEU A 111 5.49 3.13 -15.92
C LEU A 111 4.64 2.07 -16.64
N TRP A 112 3.59 2.45 -17.38
CA TRP A 112 2.80 1.50 -18.19
C TRP A 112 3.47 1.22 -19.54
N VAL A 113 4.65 0.60 -19.55
CA VAL A 113 5.30 0.14 -20.79
C VAL A 113 5.84 -1.28 -20.60
N TYR A 114 5.99 -2.07 -21.66
CA TYR A 114 6.56 -3.43 -21.60
C TYR A 114 7.84 -3.49 -20.77
N ASP A 115 8.01 -4.56 -20.00
CA ASP A 115 9.21 -4.84 -19.20
C ASP A 115 9.57 -3.76 -18.14
N SER A 116 8.55 -3.05 -17.64
CA SER A 116 8.71 -1.99 -16.65
C SER A 116 8.42 -2.47 -15.24
N SER A 117 9.37 -2.18 -14.35
CA SER A 117 9.27 -2.53 -12.94
C SER A 117 9.55 -1.32 -12.06
N ALA A 118 8.75 -1.17 -11.00
CA ALA A 118 8.93 -0.15 -9.98
C ALA A 118 9.47 -0.80 -8.70
N PHE A 119 10.65 -0.39 -8.27
CA PHE A 119 11.26 -0.83 -7.01
C PHE A 119 11.31 0.34 -6.05
N LEU A 120 10.37 0.36 -5.11
CA LEU A 120 10.28 1.38 -4.07
C LEU A 120 10.76 0.78 -2.77
N HIS A 121 12.06 0.82 -2.56
CA HIS A 121 12.62 0.45 -1.28
C HIS A 121 13.09 1.72 -0.57
N PRO A 122 12.20 2.69 -0.32
CA PRO A 122 12.61 3.89 0.38
C PRO A 122 13.12 3.49 1.76
N ASN A 123 14.12 4.22 2.25
CA ASN A 123 14.46 4.08 3.66
C ASN A 123 13.28 4.57 4.51
N GLN A 124 12.75 5.75 4.17
CA GLN A 124 11.49 6.27 4.71
C GLN A 124 10.69 7.03 3.64
N MET A 125 9.39 6.79 3.56
CA MET A 125 8.43 7.58 2.78
C MET A 125 7.42 8.21 3.73
N ASN A 126 7.33 9.54 3.75
CA ASN A 126 6.40 10.30 4.58
C ASN A 126 5.45 11.12 3.71
N LEU A 127 4.16 10.76 3.73
CA LEU A 127 3.12 11.46 2.98
C LEU A 127 2.28 12.28 3.96
N LYS A 128 2.28 13.61 3.81
CA LYS A 128 1.54 14.53 4.69
C LYS A 128 0.15 14.85 4.15
N ALA A 129 -0.66 15.47 5.00
CA ALA A 129 -2.07 15.73 4.72
C ALA A 129 -2.29 16.38 3.33
N GLY A 130 -3.16 15.78 2.53
CA GLY A 130 -3.50 16.25 1.18
C GLY A 130 -2.46 15.95 0.09
N SER A 131 -1.34 15.29 0.41
CA SER A 131 -0.41 14.78 -0.60
C SER A 131 -0.94 13.51 -1.27
N ALA A 132 -0.39 13.18 -2.46
CA ALA A 132 -0.73 11.95 -3.17
C ALA A 132 0.48 11.27 -3.81
N VAL A 133 0.51 9.95 -3.75
CA VAL A 133 1.41 9.07 -4.50
C VAL A 133 0.58 8.18 -5.41
N GLU A 134 0.84 8.22 -6.71
CA GLU A 134 0.20 7.35 -7.69
C GLU A 134 1.24 6.57 -8.48
N ILE A 135 1.18 5.26 -8.41
CA ILE A 135 2.19 4.37 -9.01
C ILE A 135 1.49 3.34 -9.84
N TYR A 136 1.84 3.34 -11.11
CA TYR A 136 1.30 2.41 -12.05
C TYR A 136 2.43 1.78 -12.86
N CYS A 137 2.53 0.46 -12.85
CA CYS A 137 3.58 -0.26 -13.58
C CYS A 137 3.00 -1.45 -14.35
N ALA A 138 3.62 -1.78 -15.49
CA ALA A 138 3.11 -2.82 -16.39
C ALA A 138 3.51 -4.24 -15.98
N GLU A 139 4.60 -4.44 -15.23
CA GLU A 139 4.99 -5.78 -14.79
C GLU A 139 4.89 -5.95 -13.28
N SER A 140 5.79 -5.29 -12.56
CA SER A 140 5.99 -5.56 -11.15
C SER A 140 6.19 -4.30 -10.33
N TYR A 141 5.64 -4.35 -9.12
CA TYR A 141 5.85 -3.43 -8.04
C TYR A 141 6.48 -4.19 -6.89
N ALA A 142 7.61 -3.70 -6.40
CA ALA A 142 8.22 -4.19 -5.17
C ALA A 142 8.38 -3.03 -4.17
N ALA A 143 7.91 -3.23 -2.94
CA ALA A 143 8.10 -2.28 -1.86
C ALA A 143 8.77 -2.91 -0.63
N ALA A 144 9.68 -2.15 -0.03
CA ALA A 144 10.33 -2.46 1.25
C ALA A 144 10.59 -1.17 2.05
N GLY A 145 10.84 -1.28 3.35
CA GLY A 145 11.15 -0.13 4.22
C GLY A 145 9.91 0.49 4.88
N PHE A 146 9.99 1.77 5.26
CA PHE A 146 8.98 2.42 6.09
C PHE A 146 8.15 3.42 5.28
N ILE A 147 6.83 3.24 5.24
CA ILE A 147 5.88 4.15 4.59
C ILE A 147 4.90 4.67 5.64
N ASN A 148 4.97 5.97 5.93
CA ASN A 148 4.07 6.67 6.85
C ASN A 148 3.14 7.58 6.03
N ILE A 149 1.84 7.39 6.20
CA ILE A 149 0.80 8.06 5.43
C ILE A 149 -0.11 8.78 6.42
N ASP A 150 0.02 10.09 6.47
CA ASP A 150 -0.73 10.98 7.33
C ASP A 150 -1.73 11.79 6.49
N SER A 151 -3.00 11.42 6.56
CA SER A 151 -4.10 12.11 5.86
C SER A 151 -3.84 12.32 4.36
N ALA A 152 -3.13 11.37 3.75
CA ALA A 152 -2.69 11.39 2.36
C ALA A 152 -3.31 10.24 1.56
N ARG A 153 -3.10 10.24 0.23
CA ARG A 153 -3.54 9.18 -0.67
C ARG A 153 -2.35 8.44 -1.27
N MET A 154 -2.37 7.12 -1.21
CA MET A 154 -1.44 6.29 -1.99
C MET A 154 -2.25 5.32 -2.85
N GLU A 155 -2.00 5.34 -4.16
CA GLU A 155 -2.59 4.43 -5.12
C GLU A 155 -1.47 3.66 -5.84
N VAL A 156 -1.56 2.33 -5.81
CA VAL A 156 -0.63 1.45 -6.55
C VAL A 156 -1.45 0.50 -7.41
N LYS A 157 -1.19 0.50 -8.72
CA LYS A 157 -1.71 -0.52 -9.64
C LYS A 157 -0.58 -1.25 -10.34
N SER A 158 -0.57 -2.57 -10.22
CA SER A 158 0.45 -3.41 -10.85
C SER A 158 -0.08 -4.82 -11.11
N PRO A 159 0.33 -5.50 -12.20
CA PRO A 159 0.01 -6.92 -12.36
C PRO A 159 0.67 -7.81 -11.32
N VAL A 160 1.90 -7.52 -10.91
CA VAL A 160 2.62 -8.27 -9.85
C VAL A 160 2.98 -7.32 -8.71
N MET A 161 2.58 -7.62 -7.48
CA MET A 161 2.90 -6.80 -6.29
C MET A 161 3.62 -7.61 -5.22
N LYS A 162 4.80 -7.16 -4.83
CA LYS A 162 5.60 -7.75 -3.75
C LYS A 162 5.82 -6.70 -2.67
N VAL A 163 5.37 -6.97 -1.44
CA VAL A 163 5.62 -6.10 -0.29
C VAL A 163 6.44 -6.90 0.71
N GLU A 164 7.70 -6.54 0.90
CA GLU A 164 8.65 -7.31 1.73
C GLU A 164 9.32 -6.44 2.78
N SER A 165 9.34 -6.88 4.03
CA SER A 165 9.97 -6.15 5.15
C SER A 165 9.55 -4.68 5.15
N CYS A 166 8.24 -4.46 4.97
CA CYS A 166 7.66 -3.14 4.80
C CYS A 166 6.72 -2.83 5.96
N LYS A 167 6.89 -1.65 6.55
CA LYS A 167 5.93 -1.11 7.52
C LYS A 167 5.13 0.00 6.87
N VAL A 168 3.83 -0.22 6.70
CA VAL A 168 2.88 0.77 6.18
C VAL A 168 2.01 1.26 7.35
N SER A 169 2.17 2.51 7.74
CA SER A 169 1.41 3.13 8.85
C SER A 169 0.51 4.22 8.30
N LEU A 170 -0.80 4.06 8.48
CA LEU A 170 -1.82 5.04 8.13
C LEU A 170 -2.37 5.66 9.41
N SER A 171 -2.32 6.97 9.49
CA SER A 171 -3.04 7.76 10.47
C SER A 171 -3.74 8.89 9.76
N SER A 172 -4.91 9.30 10.24
CA SER A 172 -5.45 10.60 9.86
C SER A 172 -5.54 11.51 11.07
N ASP A 173 -5.29 12.79 10.88
CA ASP A 173 -5.73 13.79 11.84
C ASP A 173 -7.23 14.00 11.64
N ALA A 174 -7.98 14.03 12.75
CA ALA A 174 -9.46 14.05 12.77
C ALA A 174 -10.11 15.21 12.00
N MET A 175 -9.33 16.16 11.44
CA MET A 175 -9.80 17.34 10.71
C MET A 175 -9.61 17.26 9.18
N SER A 176 -9.04 16.20 8.63
CA SER A 176 -8.79 16.05 7.16
C SER A 176 -9.56 14.86 6.54
N PRO A 177 -9.77 14.85 5.21
CA PRO A 177 -10.26 13.66 4.51
C PRO A 177 -9.40 12.46 4.90
N GLY A 178 -10.02 11.37 5.36
CA GLY A 178 -9.33 10.23 5.96
C GLY A 178 -8.20 9.71 5.09
N ALA A 179 -7.05 9.42 5.69
CA ALA A 179 -5.92 8.82 5.00
C ALA A 179 -6.37 7.53 4.30
N SER A 180 -5.97 7.38 3.04
CA SER A 180 -6.40 6.24 2.23
C SER A 180 -5.24 5.61 1.47
N VAL A 181 -5.17 4.28 1.54
CA VAL A 181 -4.26 3.48 0.71
C VAL A 181 -5.11 2.55 -0.14
N PHE A 182 -4.88 2.60 -1.45
CA PHE A 182 -5.51 1.71 -2.41
C PHE A 182 -4.42 0.95 -3.17
N MET A 183 -4.33 -0.36 -2.91
CA MET A 183 -3.45 -1.25 -3.64
C MET A 183 -4.30 -2.19 -4.48
N GLU A 184 -4.12 -2.15 -5.80
CA GLU A 184 -4.87 -2.97 -6.72
C GLU A 184 -3.95 -3.78 -7.64
N CYS A 185 -4.14 -5.09 -7.62
CA CYS A 185 -3.51 -5.99 -8.56
C CYS A 185 -4.44 -6.23 -9.76
N ILE A 186 -4.05 -5.70 -10.93
CA ILE A 186 -4.80 -5.85 -12.18
C ILE A 186 -3.96 -6.76 -13.10
N PRO A 187 -4.36 -8.02 -13.33
CA PRO A 187 -3.61 -8.89 -14.21
C PRO A 187 -3.58 -8.30 -15.62
N GLN A 188 -2.38 -8.08 -16.17
CA GLN A 188 -2.21 -8.09 -17.61
C GLN A 188 -2.22 -9.54 -18.10
N THR A 189 -2.52 -9.76 -19.37
CA THR A 189 -2.81 -11.04 -20.06
C THR A 189 -1.76 -12.17 -19.98
N VAL A 190 -0.87 -12.18 -18.98
CA VAL A 190 0.27 -13.08 -18.87
C VAL A 190 -0.06 -14.25 -17.93
N GLN A 191 -0.01 -15.46 -18.49
CA GLN A 191 0.12 -16.71 -17.74
C GLN A 191 1.39 -16.66 -16.88
N SER A 192 1.27 -16.33 -15.61
CA SER A 192 2.37 -16.42 -14.64
C SER A 192 1.98 -17.45 -13.58
N ASP A 193 2.81 -18.48 -13.39
CA ASP A 193 2.67 -19.50 -12.35
C ASP A 193 3.00 -18.99 -10.93
N PHE A 194 3.39 -17.72 -10.78
CA PHE A 194 3.72 -17.12 -9.49
C PHE A 194 2.49 -16.47 -8.84
N PRO A 195 2.39 -16.49 -7.48
CA PRO A 195 1.39 -15.68 -6.80
C PRO A 195 1.64 -14.21 -7.16
N LEU A 196 0.63 -13.59 -7.80
CA LEU A 196 0.73 -12.23 -8.30
C LEU A 196 0.90 -11.22 -7.15
N VAL A 197 0.42 -11.53 -5.93
CA VAL A 197 0.66 -10.68 -4.75
C VAL A 197 1.11 -11.46 -3.53
N ARG A 198 2.22 -11.01 -2.95
CA ARG A 198 2.79 -11.54 -1.71
C ARG A 198 3.17 -10.41 -0.77
N MET A 199 2.73 -10.52 0.48
CA MET A 199 3.16 -9.69 1.61
C MET A 199 3.99 -10.56 2.54
N THR A 200 5.26 -10.22 2.74
CA THR A 200 6.20 -10.97 3.59
C THR A 200 6.81 -10.03 4.62
N ASP A 201 6.81 -10.39 5.90
CA ASP A 201 7.37 -9.54 6.97
C ASP A 201 6.78 -8.12 6.91
N ALA A 202 5.50 -8.02 6.58
CA ALA A 202 4.81 -6.76 6.36
C ALA A 202 4.03 -6.38 7.62
N THR A 203 4.19 -5.13 8.07
CA THR A 203 3.39 -4.57 9.15
C THR A 203 2.50 -3.46 8.61
N ILE A 204 1.19 -3.68 8.61
CA ILE A 204 0.18 -2.69 8.24
C ILE A 204 -0.50 -2.19 9.51
N GLN A 205 -0.54 -0.88 9.72
CA GLN A 205 -1.24 -0.25 10.85
C GLN A 205 -2.18 0.82 10.33
N CYS A 206 -3.49 0.69 10.58
CA CYS A 206 -4.51 1.69 10.23
C CYS A 206 -5.13 2.25 11.50
N ALA A 207 -5.13 3.57 11.66
CA ALA A 207 -5.62 4.25 12.86
C ALA A 207 -6.38 5.54 12.50
N ASN A 208 -7.06 6.14 13.49
CA ASN A 208 -7.76 7.42 13.36
C ASN A 208 -8.66 7.55 12.10
N ALA A 209 -9.67 6.71 11.91
CA ALA A 209 -10.61 6.82 10.78
C ALA A 209 -9.99 6.72 9.37
N SER A 210 -8.76 6.22 9.24
CA SER A 210 -8.16 5.89 7.94
C SER A 210 -8.80 4.64 7.32
N THR A 211 -8.74 4.52 5.99
CA THR A 211 -9.17 3.29 5.30
C THR A 211 -8.06 2.76 4.40
N MET A 212 -7.77 1.46 4.49
CA MET A 212 -6.91 0.77 3.54
C MET A 212 -7.72 -0.26 2.76
N GLN A 213 -7.53 -0.27 1.43
CA GLN A 213 -8.12 -1.25 0.54
C GLN A 213 -7.02 -2.00 -0.22
N ILE A 214 -7.08 -3.33 -0.15
CA ILE A 214 -6.25 -4.24 -0.94
C ILE A 214 -7.17 -5.01 -1.87
N ARG A 215 -7.02 -4.85 -3.18
CA ARG A 215 -7.87 -5.50 -4.19
C ARG A 215 -7.07 -6.38 -5.13
N MET A 216 -7.54 -7.61 -5.30
CA MET A 216 -6.96 -8.62 -6.17
C MET A 216 -7.96 -9.00 -7.25
N GLN A 217 -7.76 -8.55 -8.49
CA GLN A 217 -8.65 -8.91 -9.60
C GLN A 217 -8.18 -10.16 -10.35
N THR A 218 -7.58 -11.11 -9.63
CA THR A 218 -6.94 -12.30 -10.19
C THR A 218 -7.35 -13.56 -9.44
N ALA A 219 -7.36 -14.70 -10.16
CA ALA A 219 -7.60 -16.01 -9.59
C ALA A 219 -6.44 -16.52 -8.71
N GLN A 220 -5.26 -15.89 -8.80
CA GLN A 220 -4.10 -16.26 -7.99
C GLN A 220 -4.31 -15.87 -6.52
N PRO A 221 -3.75 -16.65 -5.58
CA PRO A 221 -3.92 -16.35 -4.18
C PRO A 221 -3.17 -15.08 -3.76
N LEU A 222 -3.78 -14.29 -2.88
CA LEU A 222 -3.08 -13.29 -2.08
C LEU A 222 -2.49 -13.99 -0.87
N VAL A 223 -1.16 -13.91 -0.73
CA VAL A 223 -0.41 -14.62 0.30
C VAL A 223 0.15 -13.63 1.32
N PHE A 224 -0.16 -13.85 2.59
CA PHE A 224 0.49 -13.19 3.72
C PHE A 224 1.46 -14.17 4.39
N LEU A 225 2.69 -13.70 4.63
CA LEU A 225 3.77 -14.44 5.27
C LEU A 225 4.37 -13.57 6.37
N ASP A 226 4.44 -14.06 7.59
CA ASP A 226 4.98 -13.34 8.75
C ASP A 226 4.50 -11.88 8.85
N SER A 227 3.22 -11.65 8.57
CA SER A 227 2.68 -10.30 8.39
C SER A 227 1.69 -9.93 9.49
N THR A 228 1.73 -8.68 9.95
CA THR A 228 0.76 -8.17 10.93
C THR A 228 -0.07 -7.07 10.28
N VAL A 229 -1.40 -7.23 10.28
CA VAL A 229 -2.33 -6.18 9.92
C VAL A 229 -3.06 -5.75 11.18
N SER A 230 -2.97 -4.48 11.56
CA SER A 230 -3.59 -3.95 12.77
C SER A 230 -4.49 -2.77 12.44
N VAL A 231 -5.69 -2.76 13.02
CA VAL A 231 -6.66 -1.67 12.86
C VAL A 231 -7.05 -1.16 14.25
N ARG A 232 -7.01 0.16 14.41
CA ARG A 232 -7.31 0.84 15.66
C ARG A 232 -8.26 2.02 15.48
N ASP A 233 -8.80 2.51 16.58
CA ASP A 233 -9.70 3.66 16.61
C ASP A 233 -10.91 3.45 15.69
N SER A 234 -11.27 4.42 14.84
CA SER A 234 -12.37 4.27 13.87
C SER A 234 -11.91 3.85 12.47
N ALA A 235 -10.73 3.23 12.34
CA ALA A 235 -10.16 2.87 11.03
C ALA A 235 -10.74 1.59 10.43
N ALA A 236 -10.49 1.38 9.13
CA ALA A 236 -10.92 0.19 8.41
C ALA A 236 -9.83 -0.38 7.50
N VAL A 237 -9.76 -1.71 7.41
CA VAL A 237 -9.01 -2.43 6.37
C VAL A 237 -9.99 -3.32 5.61
N GLU A 238 -9.97 -3.24 4.29
CA GLU A 238 -10.81 -4.06 3.40
C GLU A 238 -9.92 -4.82 2.41
N ILE A 239 -10.07 -6.14 2.40
CA ILE A 239 -9.29 -7.05 1.56
C ILE A 239 -10.25 -7.76 0.61
N TYR A 240 -10.03 -7.59 -0.69
CA TYR A 240 -10.80 -8.22 -1.75
C TYR A 240 -9.92 -9.23 -2.47
N ALA A 241 -10.18 -10.52 -2.25
CA ALA A 241 -9.46 -11.62 -2.88
C ALA A 241 -10.34 -12.88 -2.95
N ASP A 242 -10.27 -13.62 -4.06
CA ASP A 242 -11.00 -14.89 -4.21
C ASP A 242 -10.33 -16.06 -3.49
N ASN A 243 -9.05 -15.92 -3.17
CA ASN A 243 -8.26 -16.97 -2.54
C ASN A 243 -7.21 -16.35 -1.62
N LEU A 244 -7.48 -16.33 -0.32
CA LEU A 244 -6.49 -15.93 0.68
C LEU A 244 -5.75 -17.16 1.19
N ALA A 245 -4.43 -17.14 1.04
CA ALA A 245 -3.55 -18.20 1.49
C ALA A 245 -2.68 -17.72 2.65
N PHE A 246 -2.72 -18.48 3.74
CA PHE A 246 -1.84 -18.34 4.89
C PHE A 246 -1.20 -19.71 5.10
N PRO A 247 0.12 -19.86 4.89
CA PRO A 247 0.76 -21.15 5.14
C PRO A 247 0.54 -21.59 6.58
N ALA A 248 0.35 -22.89 6.78
CA ALA A 248 0.24 -23.45 8.12
C ALA A 248 1.53 -23.15 8.91
N ALA A 249 1.37 -22.76 10.19
CA ALA A 249 2.44 -22.32 11.09
C ALA A 249 3.07 -20.94 10.79
N ASP A 250 2.51 -20.19 9.83
CA ASP A 250 2.91 -18.79 9.61
C ASP A 250 2.36 -17.89 10.75
N PRO A 251 3.17 -16.96 11.31
CA PRO A 251 2.75 -16.12 12.43
C PRO A 251 1.91 -14.90 12.01
N THR A 252 1.41 -14.87 10.76
CA THR A 252 0.53 -13.82 10.27
C THR A 252 -0.68 -13.63 11.18
N ARG A 253 -1.03 -12.38 11.46
CA ARG A 253 -2.18 -12.03 12.30
C ARG A 253 -2.85 -10.72 11.89
N PHE A 254 -4.15 -10.66 12.17
CA PHE A 254 -5.03 -9.51 12.00
C PHE A 254 -5.50 -9.05 13.39
N GLU A 255 -5.05 -7.88 13.83
CA GLU A 255 -5.36 -7.31 15.14
C GLU A 255 -6.42 -6.21 15.01
N ILE A 256 -7.49 -6.31 15.80
CA ILE A 256 -8.59 -5.35 15.87
C ILE A 256 -8.61 -4.75 17.28
N ALA A 257 -8.41 -3.44 17.38
CA ALA A 257 -8.32 -2.73 18.66
C ALA A 257 -8.93 -1.32 18.60
N GLY A 258 -10.25 -1.22 18.65
CA GLY A 258 -10.92 0.09 18.58
C GLY A 258 -12.43 0.06 18.84
N PRO A 259 -13.12 1.22 18.81
CA PRO A 259 -14.58 1.34 18.88
C PRO A 259 -15.31 0.63 17.72
N GLY A 260 -16.64 0.70 17.70
CA GLY A 260 -17.50 -0.01 16.74
C GLY A 260 -17.22 0.25 15.24
N ALA A 261 -16.58 1.38 14.91
CA ALA A 261 -16.17 1.70 13.54
C ALA A 261 -14.84 1.03 13.13
N CYS A 262 -14.09 0.46 14.08
CA CYS A 262 -12.85 -0.30 13.84
C CYS A 262 -13.18 -1.61 13.13
N THR A 263 -12.79 -1.77 11.87
CA THR A 263 -13.17 -2.98 11.12
C THR A 263 -12.05 -3.57 10.28
N ILE A 264 -11.98 -4.90 10.25
CA ILE A 264 -11.28 -5.65 9.20
C ILE A 264 -12.34 -6.41 8.42
N LYS A 265 -12.33 -6.25 7.09
CA LYS A 265 -13.33 -6.85 6.20
C LYS A 265 -12.67 -7.67 5.10
N PHE A 266 -13.18 -8.87 4.87
CA PHE A 266 -12.75 -9.76 3.81
C PHE A 266 -13.87 -10.00 2.81
N TYR A 267 -13.59 -9.80 1.53
CA TYR A 267 -14.51 -9.94 0.42
C TYR A 267 -13.93 -10.85 -0.66
N GLY A 268 -14.79 -11.67 -1.29
CA GLY A 268 -14.46 -12.24 -2.60
C GLY A 268 -14.26 -11.12 -3.62
N ALA A 269 -13.24 -11.24 -4.47
CA ALA A 269 -13.01 -10.27 -5.54
C ALA A 269 -14.00 -10.45 -6.70
N THR A 270 -14.40 -11.70 -6.95
CA THR A 270 -15.43 -12.08 -7.91
C THR A 270 -16.80 -12.15 -7.22
N PRO A 271 -17.89 -11.67 -7.84
CA PRO A 271 -19.21 -11.80 -7.27
C PRO A 271 -19.58 -13.25 -6.94
N GLY A 272 -19.94 -13.51 -5.68
CA GLY A 272 -20.39 -14.83 -5.21
C GLY A 272 -19.28 -15.75 -4.70
N THR A 273 -18.01 -15.32 -4.74
CA THR A 273 -16.91 -16.06 -4.11
C THR A 273 -16.74 -15.63 -2.64
N GLN A 274 -16.20 -16.53 -1.83
CA GLN A 274 -15.79 -16.26 -0.46
C GLN A 274 -14.27 -16.11 -0.42
N ALA A 275 -13.76 -15.14 0.32
CA ALA A 275 -12.31 -14.93 0.46
C ALA A 275 -11.63 -16.01 1.31
N LEU A 276 -12.38 -16.57 2.27
CA LEU A 276 -11.92 -17.53 3.27
C LEU A 276 -12.89 -18.72 3.34
N ASP A 277 -12.32 -19.92 3.48
CA ASP A 277 -13.08 -21.17 3.67
C ASP A 277 -12.51 -21.94 4.86
N PHE A 278 -13.10 -21.77 6.04
CA PHE A 278 -12.65 -22.43 7.27
C PHE A 278 -13.05 -23.90 7.37
N ILE A 279 -13.84 -24.42 6.43
CA ILE A 279 -14.17 -25.85 6.35
C ILE A 279 -13.11 -26.59 5.55
N LYS A 280 -12.68 -26.00 4.43
CA LYS A 280 -11.77 -26.66 3.49
C LYS A 280 -10.29 -26.40 3.80
N ASN A 281 -9.98 -25.24 4.38
CA ASN A 281 -8.61 -24.83 4.61
C ASN A 281 -8.26 -24.85 6.10
N ILE A 282 -6.98 -25.10 6.37
CA ILE A 282 -6.38 -25.00 7.71
C ILE A 282 -5.61 -23.69 7.75
N TYR A 283 -5.90 -22.89 8.77
CA TYR A 283 -5.23 -21.61 9.00
C TYR A 283 -4.41 -21.66 10.30
N SER A 284 -3.45 -20.73 10.43
CA SER A 284 -2.64 -20.62 11.65
C SER A 284 -3.50 -20.20 12.84
N PRO A 285 -3.31 -20.82 14.02
CA PRO A 285 -3.95 -20.37 15.25
C PRO A 285 -3.70 -18.89 15.54
N GLY A 286 -4.71 -18.21 16.07
CA GLY A 286 -4.64 -16.80 16.42
C GLY A 286 -4.52 -15.84 15.24
N LEU A 287 -4.98 -16.27 14.05
CA LEU A 287 -5.04 -15.43 12.84
C LEU A 287 -5.81 -14.13 13.07
N PHE A 288 -6.88 -14.15 13.87
CA PHE A 288 -7.67 -12.96 14.20
C PHE A 288 -7.59 -12.68 15.70
N ARG A 289 -7.18 -11.47 16.07
CA ARG A 289 -6.96 -11.05 17.46
C ARG A 289 -7.76 -9.81 17.78
N PHE A 290 -8.47 -9.84 18.89
CA PHE A 290 -9.14 -8.67 19.46
C PHE A 290 -8.37 -8.22 20.70
N ALA A 291 -7.83 -6.99 20.68
CA ALA A 291 -7.06 -6.46 21.80
C ALA A 291 -7.98 -5.65 22.73
N ARG A 292 -8.22 -6.16 23.94
CA ARG A 292 -9.08 -5.55 24.97
C ARG A 292 -8.26 -4.96 26.12
N LYS A 293 -7.12 -5.57 26.48
CA LYS A 293 -6.19 -5.02 27.48
C LYS A 293 -5.72 -3.60 27.14
N THR A 294 -5.45 -3.36 25.87
CA THR A 294 -5.00 -2.06 25.37
C THR A 294 -6.16 -1.09 25.09
N VAL A 295 -7.37 -1.63 24.82
CA VAL A 295 -8.59 -0.87 24.53
C VAL A 295 -9.77 -1.54 25.25
N PRO A 296 -10.05 -1.21 26.53
CA PRO A 296 -11.06 -1.90 27.34
C PRO A 296 -12.48 -1.88 26.75
N GLU A 297 -12.78 -0.86 25.93
CA GLU A 297 -14.05 -0.70 25.22
C GLU A 297 -13.97 -1.16 23.75
N ASN A 298 -13.11 -2.13 23.43
CA ASN A 298 -12.97 -2.64 22.07
C ASN A 298 -14.31 -3.20 21.58
N ARG A 299 -14.90 -2.49 20.62
CA ARG A 299 -16.15 -2.82 19.93
C ARG A 299 -15.91 -3.08 18.44
N GLY A 300 -14.64 -3.18 18.03
CA GLY A 300 -14.29 -3.44 16.65
C GLY A 300 -14.84 -4.78 16.17
N SER A 301 -14.94 -4.90 14.85
CA SER A 301 -15.57 -6.07 14.22
C SER A 301 -14.70 -6.68 13.13
N LEU A 302 -14.78 -8.01 13.03
CA LEU A 302 -14.31 -8.77 11.89
C LEU A 302 -15.51 -9.11 11.00
N LEU A 303 -15.48 -8.69 9.75
CA LEU A 303 -16.49 -9.03 8.74
C LEU A 303 -15.87 -9.96 7.69
N ILE A 304 -16.56 -11.06 7.41
CA ILE A 304 -16.16 -12.01 6.37
C ILE A 304 -17.37 -12.23 5.45
N ALA A 305 -17.30 -11.67 4.25
CA ALA A 305 -18.40 -11.70 3.31
C ALA A 305 -18.62 -13.12 2.78
N LYS A 306 -19.89 -13.47 2.57
CA LYS A 306 -20.33 -14.77 2.00
C LYS A 306 -19.88 -16.02 2.77
N CYS A 307 -19.36 -15.87 3.98
CA CYS A 307 -18.92 -16.96 4.86
C CYS A 307 -20.03 -17.43 5.83
N GLY A 308 -21.19 -16.78 5.81
CA GLY A 308 -22.22 -16.73 6.85
C GLY A 308 -23.10 -17.97 7.01
N ASN A 309 -22.50 -19.14 7.23
CA ASN A 309 -23.20 -20.25 7.88
C ASN A 309 -22.59 -20.57 9.25
N ALA A 310 -23.39 -21.16 10.15
CA ALA A 310 -22.97 -21.48 11.51
C ALA A 310 -21.75 -22.42 11.58
N PHE A 311 -21.55 -23.25 10.55
CA PHE A 311 -20.43 -24.18 10.49
C PHE A 311 -19.09 -23.47 10.29
N GLN A 312 -19.05 -22.36 9.55
CA GLN A 312 -17.81 -21.60 9.36
C GLN A 312 -17.30 -21.04 10.69
N TYR A 313 -18.17 -20.38 11.48
CA TYR A 313 -17.81 -19.87 12.81
C TYR A 313 -17.37 -20.98 13.77
N ALA A 314 -18.08 -22.11 13.79
CA ALA A 314 -17.69 -23.26 14.61
C ALA A 314 -16.31 -23.82 14.21
N ASN A 315 -15.99 -23.82 12.92
CA ASN A 315 -14.66 -24.22 12.45
C ASN A 315 -13.57 -23.19 12.81
N MET A 316 -13.86 -21.89 12.80
CA MET A 316 -12.92 -20.88 13.28
C MET A 316 -12.53 -21.11 14.74
N LEU A 317 -13.50 -21.43 15.60
CA LEU A 317 -13.24 -21.78 17.00
C LEU A 317 -12.47 -23.10 17.14
N LYS A 318 -12.87 -24.14 16.39
CA LYS A 318 -12.19 -25.45 16.39
C LYS A 318 -10.72 -25.35 15.96
N GLN A 319 -10.43 -24.50 14.98
CA GLN A 319 -9.08 -24.23 14.49
C GLN A 319 -8.32 -23.20 15.35
N GLN A 320 -8.91 -22.69 16.43
CA GLN A 320 -8.31 -21.71 17.32
C GLN A 320 -7.92 -20.41 16.59
N LEU A 321 -8.73 -19.94 15.63
CA LEU A 321 -8.39 -18.76 14.84
C LEU A 321 -8.67 -17.43 15.55
N LEU A 322 -9.54 -17.45 16.57
CA LEU A 322 -10.00 -16.26 17.28
C LEU A 322 -9.31 -16.15 18.64
N TYR A 323 -8.66 -15.02 18.89
CA TYR A 323 -7.95 -14.73 20.14
C TYR A 323 -8.43 -13.42 20.75
N VAL A 324 -8.41 -13.35 22.08
CA VAL A 324 -8.59 -12.11 22.86
C VAL A 324 -7.39 -11.95 23.78
N ASP A 325 -6.70 -10.81 23.71
CA ASP A 325 -5.56 -10.50 24.59
C ASP A 325 -4.47 -11.59 24.67
N ASP A 326 -4.16 -12.17 23.50
CA ASP A 326 -3.22 -13.26 23.27
C ASP A 326 -3.62 -14.61 23.89
N GLN A 327 -4.89 -14.78 24.26
CA GLN A 327 -5.46 -16.04 24.69
C GLN A 327 -6.48 -16.56 23.68
N GLU A 328 -6.54 -17.89 23.53
CA GLU A 328 -7.57 -18.56 22.75
C GLU A 328 -8.94 -18.15 23.27
N ALA A 329 -9.82 -17.76 22.35
CA ALA A 329 -11.14 -17.27 22.69
C ALA A 329 -12.20 -18.35 22.46
N ASP A 330 -13.23 -18.35 23.30
CA ASP A 330 -14.39 -19.22 23.16
C ASP A 330 -15.63 -18.46 22.65
N ALA A 331 -16.68 -19.22 22.31
CA ALA A 331 -17.93 -18.65 21.79
C ALA A 331 -18.63 -17.69 22.77
N SER A 332 -18.37 -17.79 24.07
CA SER A 332 -18.97 -16.89 25.06
C SER A 332 -18.43 -15.47 24.95
N MET A 333 -17.21 -15.30 24.41
CA MET A 333 -16.54 -13.99 24.29
C MET A 333 -17.02 -13.13 23.12
N PHE A 334 -17.77 -13.70 22.18
CA PHE A 334 -18.20 -13.00 20.96
C PHE A 334 -19.71 -12.92 20.78
N ASN A 335 -20.15 -11.84 20.15
CA ASN A 335 -21.40 -11.75 19.44
C ASN A 335 -21.13 -12.09 17.97
N GLN A 336 -21.96 -12.96 17.39
CA GLN A 336 -21.94 -13.30 15.97
C GLN A 336 -23.26 -12.89 15.32
N LEU A 337 -23.17 -12.23 14.18
CA LEU A 337 -24.32 -11.87 13.35
C LEU A 337 -24.16 -12.48 11.96
N TYR A 338 -25.25 -13.08 11.48
CA TYR A 338 -25.36 -13.58 10.11
C TYR A 338 -26.29 -12.66 9.34
N GLU A 339 -25.76 -11.96 8.34
CA GLU A 339 -26.57 -11.09 7.52
C GLU A 339 -27.31 -11.88 6.41
N PRO A 340 -28.45 -11.38 5.90
CA PRO A 340 -29.20 -12.04 4.83
C PRO A 340 -28.40 -12.23 3.53
N ASN A 341 -27.38 -11.40 3.31
CA ASN A 341 -26.45 -11.52 2.19
C ASN A 341 -25.46 -12.69 2.37
N GLY A 342 -25.46 -13.39 3.51
CA GLY A 342 -24.54 -14.46 3.83
C GLY A 342 -23.23 -13.98 4.43
N ASP A 343 -23.15 -12.77 4.98
CA ASP A 343 -21.95 -12.28 5.65
C ASP A 343 -21.90 -12.72 7.11
N LEU A 344 -20.70 -13.00 7.61
CA LEU A 344 -20.43 -13.30 9.02
C LEU A 344 -19.76 -12.07 9.66
N ILE A 345 -20.36 -11.55 10.73
CA ILE A 345 -19.80 -10.46 11.51
C ILE A 345 -19.52 -10.97 12.93
N ILE A 346 -18.30 -10.78 13.41
CA ILE A 346 -17.83 -11.18 14.73
C ILE A 346 -17.39 -9.94 15.51
N MET A 347 -17.94 -9.77 16.71
CA MET A 347 -17.65 -8.66 17.62
C MET A 347 -17.42 -9.19 19.03
N LEU A 348 -16.64 -8.49 19.85
CA LEU A 348 -16.55 -8.81 21.28
C LEU A 348 -17.89 -8.55 21.99
N LYS A 349 -18.17 -9.34 23.03
CA LYS A 349 -19.29 -9.12 23.96
C LYS A 349 -19.02 -8.02 24.97
#